data_AF-A0A7S1FYW6-F1
#
_entry.id   AF-A0A7S1FYW6-F1
#
_cell.length_a   1.000
_cell.length_b   1.000
_cell.length_c   1.000
_cell.angle_alpha   90.00
_cell.angle_beta   90.00
_cell.angle_gamma   90.00
#
_symmetry.space_group_name_H-M   'P 1'
#
loop_
_entity.id
_entity.type
_entity.pdbx_description
1 polymer ?
#
loop_
_entity_poly.entity_id
_entity_poly.type
_entity_poly.pdbx_seq_one_letter_code
_entity_poly.pdbx_strand_id
1 'polypeptide(L)'
;MKQLGLSYKRARLKARILSNERIKYICSYLCHFSEALDFEKKGGRICVYMDESYIHTTHSTSYGYYFKEQRSGQSASKGRRLIIVHAICKDGPLVELMIMDGPLMILFGGVIPLP
;
A
#
# COMPACT_ATOMS: atom_id res chain seq x y z
N MET A 1 0.48 45.89 14.01
CA MET A 1 0.09 44.47 14.07
C MET A 1 1.34 43.60 14.06
N LYS A 2 1.49 42.69 15.02
CA LYS A 2 2.67 41.81 15.15
C LYS A 2 2.48 40.62 14.21
N GLN A 3 3.38 40.40 13.24
CA GLN A 3 3.32 39.22 12.37
C GLN A 3 3.53 37.95 13.20
N LEU A 4 2.66 36.96 13.05
CA LEU A 4 2.63 35.70 13.83
C LEU A 4 3.84 34.76 13.56
N GLY A 5 4.78 35.13 12.69
CA GLY A 5 6.02 34.38 12.45
C GLY A 5 5.86 33.01 11.76
N LEU A 6 4.65 32.68 11.28
CA LEU A 6 4.35 31.44 10.59
C LEU A 6 4.69 31.53 9.10
N SER A 7 5.28 30.47 8.55
CA SER A 7 5.55 30.36 7.11
C SER A 7 4.91 29.11 6.51
N TYR A 8 4.43 29.23 5.28
CA TYR A 8 3.77 28.14 4.54
C TYR A 8 4.72 27.56 3.49
N LYS A 9 4.95 26.25 3.52
CA LYS A 9 5.76 25.55 2.51
C LYS A 9 5.22 24.14 2.26
N ARG A 10 5.47 23.65 1.04
CA ARG A 10 5.21 22.26 0.64
C ARG A 10 6.18 21.31 1.36
N ALA A 11 5.66 20.20 1.88
CA ALA A 11 6.48 19.13 2.42
C ALA A 11 7.38 18.53 1.32
N ARG A 12 8.68 18.32 1.62
CA ARG A 12 9.60 17.65 0.71
C ARG A 12 9.45 16.14 0.86
N LEU A 13 9.18 15.46 -0.25
CA LEU A 13 9.23 13.99 -0.30
C LEU A 13 10.69 13.55 -0.14
N LYS A 14 10.92 12.55 0.71
CA LYS A 14 12.25 11.96 0.88
C LYS A 14 12.59 11.15 -0.38
N ALA A 15 13.73 11.43 -1.01
CA ALA A 15 14.18 10.68 -2.17
C ALA A 15 14.38 9.20 -1.79
N ARG A 16 13.88 8.29 -2.62
CA ARG A 16 14.05 6.86 -2.43
C ARG A 16 15.41 6.46 -3.00
N ILE A 17 16.36 6.15 -2.12
CA ILE A 17 17.67 5.63 -2.51
C ILE A 17 17.55 4.10 -2.50
N LEU A 18 17.70 3.47 -3.67
CA LEU A 18 17.76 2.00 -3.79
C LEU A 18 19.23 1.56 -3.80
N SER A 19 19.57 0.53 -3.04
CA SER A 19 20.92 -0.07 -3.07
C SER A 19 21.12 -0.91 -4.34
N ASN A 20 22.38 -1.08 -4.77
CA ASN A 20 22.72 -1.92 -5.93
C ASN A 20 22.23 -3.37 -5.77
N GLU A 21 22.26 -3.91 -4.56
CA GLU A 21 21.71 -5.24 -4.25
C GLU A 21 20.19 -5.28 -4.45
N ARG A 22 19.47 -4.25 -3.97
CA ARG A 22 18.02 -4.15 -4.16
C ARG A 22 17.66 -4.11 -5.65
N ILE A 23 18.46 -3.43 -6.46
CA ILE A 23 18.29 -3.40 -7.93
C ILE A 23 18.43 -4.81 -8.51
N LYS A 24 19.45 -5.59 -8.13
CA LYS A 24 19.63 -6.98 -8.60
C LYS A 24 18.43 -7.87 -8.26
N TYR A 25 17.91 -7.79 -7.04
CA TYR A 25 16.72 -8.55 -6.64
C TYR A 25 15.48 -8.14 -7.44
N ILE A 26 15.29 -6.84 -7.70
CA ILE A 26 14.18 -6.36 -8.55
C ILE A 26 14.32 -6.93 -9.97
N CYS A 27 15.51 -6.90 -10.56
CA CYS A 27 15.73 -7.47 -11.89
C CYS A 27 15.41 -8.97 -11.93
N SER A 28 15.92 -9.75 -10.97
CA SER A 28 15.62 -11.20 -10.88
C SER A 28 14.13 -11.47 -10.70
N TYR A 29 13.47 -10.70 -9.83
CA TYR A 29 12.02 -10.78 -9.65
C TYR A 29 11.27 -10.50 -10.96
N LEU A 30 11.63 -9.45 -11.69
CA LEU A 30 10.96 -9.10 -12.95
C LEU A 30 11.10 -10.19 -14.02
N CYS A 31 12.27 -10.85 -14.11
CA CYS A 31 12.45 -11.98 -15.02
C CYS A 31 11.49 -13.13 -14.68
N HIS A 32 11.47 -13.58 -13.43
CA HIS A 32 10.58 -14.67 -12.99
C HIS A 32 9.10 -14.29 -13.09
N PHE A 33 8.77 -13.02 -12.83
CA PHE A 33 7.41 -12.53 -12.97
C PHE A 33 6.94 -12.54 -14.43
N SER A 34 7.81 -12.18 -15.38
CA SER A 34 7.51 -12.29 -16.82
C SER A 34 7.23 -13.73 -17.23
N GLU A 35 8.04 -14.68 -16.77
CA GLU A 35 7.82 -16.10 -17.02
C GLU A 35 6.46 -16.55 -16.48
N ALA A 36 6.13 -16.16 -15.25
CA ALA A 36 4.85 -16.50 -14.61
C ALA A 36 3.64 -15.97 -15.41
N LEU A 37 3.70 -14.74 -15.91
CA LEU A 37 2.65 -14.17 -16.75
C LEU A 37 2.47 -14.93 -18.08
N ASP A 38 3.56 -15.42 -18.68
CA ASP A 38 3.47 -16.21 -19.90
C ASP A 38 2.88 -17.61 -19.64
N PHE A 39 3.11 -18.19 -18.47
CA PHE A 39 2.40 -19.40 -18.03
C PHE A 39 0.92 -19.15 -17.79
N GLU A 40 0.55 -18.00 -17.22
CA GLU A 40 -0.85 -17.62 -17.02
C GLU A 40 -1.59 -17.45 -18.35
N LYS A 41 -0.97 -16.79 -19.35
CA LYS A 41 -1.56 -16.65 -20.70
C LYS A 41 -1.83 -17.99 -21.37
N LYS A 42 -1.00 -19.01 -21.11
CA LYS A 42 -1.18 -20.37 -21.64
C LYS A 42 -2.26 -21.17 -20.89
N GLY A 43 -2.89 -20.58 -19.87
CA GLY A 43 -3.92 -21.23 -19.05
C GLY A 43 -3.36 -22.22 -18.02
N GLY A 44 -2.04 -22.26 -17.82
CA GLY A 44 -1.42 -23.24 -16.91
C GLY A 44 -1.46 -22.85 -15.44
N ARG A 45 -1.62 -21.56 -15.12
CA ARG A 45 -1.61 -20.98 -13.75
C ARG A 45 -2.44 -19.71 -13.70
N ILE A 46 -2.83 -19.29 -12.49
CA ILE A 46 -3.44 -17.98 -12.23
C ILE A 46 -2.48 -17.18 -11.35
N CYS A 47 -2.17 -15.94 -11.75
CA CYS A 47 -1.34 -15.05 -10.96
C CYS A 47 -2.21 -14.33 -9.92
N VAL A 48 -1.84 -14.51 -8.64
CA VAL A 48 -2.50 -13.87 -7.51
C VAL A 48 -1.57 -12.81 -6.91
N TYR A 49 -2.07 -11.59 -6.83
CA TYR A 49 -1.40 -10.45 -6.23
C TYR A 49 -1.93 -10.26 -4.82
N MET A 50 -1.03 -10.21 -3.85
CA MET A 50 -1.38 -9.99 -2.45
C MET A 50 -0.66 -8.76 -1.91
N ASP A 51 -1.36 -7.98 -1.10
CA ASP A 51 -0.75 -6.84 -0.42
C ASP A 51 -1.47 -6.51 0.89
N GLU A 52 -0.81 -5.72 1.72
CA GLU A 52 -1.30 -5.24 3.01
C GLU A 52 -1.50 -3.72 2.94
N SER A 53 -2.75 -3.29 3.11
CA SER A 53 -3.11 -1.88 3.15
C SER A 53 -3.41 -1.43 4.58
N TYR A 54 -2.79 -0.32 4.99
CA TYR A 54 -2.96 0.27 6.31
C TYR A 54 -3.75 1.58 6.18
N ILE A 55 -5.00 1.58 6.66
CA ILE A 55 -5.83 2.78 6.70
C ILE A 55 -5.70 3.40 8.09
N HIS A 56 -5.15 4.60 8.13
CA HIS A 56 -4.99 5.40 9.34
C HIS A 56 -6.21 6.28 9.56
N THR A 57 -6.68 6.39 10.81
CA THR A 57 -7.72 7.36 11.18
C THR A 57 -7.24 8.81 11.10
N THR A 58 -5.93 9.03 11.17
CA THR A 58 -5.33 10.36 11.07
C THR A 58 -5.14 10.75 9.61
N HIS A 59 -5.83 11.81 9.19
CA HIS A 59 -5.56 12.48 7.92
C HIS A 59 -4.30 13.34 8.04
N SER A 60 -3.25 13.07 7.24
CA SER A 60 -2.12 13.98 7.10
C SER A 60 -2.50 15.11 6.13
N THR A 61 -2.34 16.37 6.52
CA THR A 61 -2.54 17.50 5.60
C THR A 61 -1.29 17.70 4.74
N SER A 62 -1.45 17.90 3.42
CA SER A 62 -0.32 18.14 2.50
C SER A 62 0.38 19.48 2.73
N TYR A 63 -0.25 20.33 3.53
CA TYR A 63 0.19 21.68 3.86
C TYR A 63 -0.04 21.94 5.35
N GLY A 64 0.81 22.77 5.94
CA GLY A 64 0.70 23.15 7.34
C GLY A 64 1.48 24.42 7.63
N TYR A 65 1.09 25.11 8.68
CA TYR A 65 1.81 26.28 9.19
C TYR A 65 2.89 25.83 10.17
N TYR A 66 4.09 26.39 10.07
CA TYR A 66 5.18 26.10 10.99
C TYR A 66 5.93 27.40 11.35
N PHE A 67 6.45 27.46 12.58
CA PHE A 67 7.33 28.53 13.02
C PHE A 67 8.69 28.39 12.35
N LYS A 68 9.32 29.52 11.99
CA LYS A 68 10.56 29.59 11.19
C LYS A 68 11.70 28.67 11.67
N GLU A 69 11.73 28.35 12.96
CA GLU A 69 12.78 27.55 13.63
C GLU A 69 12.36 26.11 13.98
N GLN A 70 11.08 25.77 13.86
CA GLN A 70 10.57 24.42 14.17
C GLN A 70 9.96 23.78 12.92
N ARG A 71 10.76 22.95 12.24
CA ARG A 71 10.22 21.95 11.32
C ARG A 71 9.78 20.74 12.14
N SER A 72 8.59 20.79 12.72
CA SER A 72 7.95 19.56 13.18
C SER A 72 7.47 18.81 11.94
N GLY A 73 8.23 17.82 11.48
CA GLY A 73 7.64 16.80 10.63
C GLY A 73 6.49 16.19 11.42
N GLN A 74 5.25 16.35 10.96
CA GLN A 74 4.13 15.63 11.56
C GLN A 74 4.40 14.14 11.33
N SER A 75 4.92 13.47 12.34
CA SER A 75 4.95 12.01 12.35
C SER A 75 3.52 11.55 12.50
N ALA A 76 2.94 11.01 11.43
CA ALA A 76 1.70 10.26 11.53
C ALA A 76 1.96 9.07 12.47
N SER A 77 1.68 9.22 13.77
CA SER A 77 2.00 8.20 14.76
C SER A 77 0.85 7.97 15.75
N LYS A 78 0.68 6.67 16.07
CA LYS A 78 -0.16 6.05 17.12
C LYS A 78 -1.68 6.28 17.08
N GLY A 79 -2.30 6.39 15.90
CA GLY A 79 -3.75 6.21 15.73
C GLY A 79 -4.16 4.73 15.59
N ARG A 80 -5.43 4.41 15.86
CA ARG A 80 -6.04 3.12 15.45
C ARG A 80 -5.87 2.93 13.94
N ARG A 81 -5.71 1.69 13.51
CA ARG A 81 -5.47 1.32 12.10
C ARG A 81 -6.43 0.21 11.72
N LEU A 82 -7.03 0.34 10.54
CA LEU A 82 -7.63 -0.79 9.85
C LEU A 82 -6.55 -1.39 8.96
N ILE A 83 -6.28 -2.68 9.15
CA ILE A 83 -5.34 -3.45 8.33
C ILE A 83 -6.18 -4.31 7.40
N ILE A 84 -5.98 -4.14 6.10
CA ILE A 84 -6.66 -4.92 5.06
C ILE A 84 -5.60 -5.77 4.37
N VAL A 85 -5.72 -7.08 4.52
CA VAL A 85 -4.95 -8.05 3.71
C VAL A 85 -5.83 -8.47 2.56
N HIS A 86 -5.41 -8.21 1.33
CA HIS A 86 -6.20 -8.51 0.14
C HIS A 86 -5.43 -9.36 -0.85
N ALA A 87 -6.19 -10.13 -1.63
CA ALA A 87 -5.70 -10.97 -2.71
C ALA A 87 -6.56 -10.73 -3.95
N ILE A 88 -5.92 -10.44 -5.08
CA ILE A 88 -6.56 -10.04 -6.33
C ILE A 88 -5.92 -10.83 -7.48
N CYS A 89 -6.70 -11.27 -8.45
CA CYS A 89 -6.20 -11.80 -9.72
C CYS A 89 -6.72 -10.94 -10.88
N LYS A 90 -6.41 -11.31 -12.13
CA LYS A 90 -6.89 -10.60 -13.33
C LYS A 90 -8.42 -10.48 -13.40
N ASP A 91 -9.14 -11.41 -12.78
CA ASP A 91 -10.60 -11.51 -12.82
C ASP A 91 -11.26 -10.75 -11.65
N GLY A 92 -10.47 -10.21 -10.72
CA GLY A 92 -10.96 -9.42 -9.59
C GLY A 92 -10.45 -9.90 -8.23
N PRO A 93 -11.02 -9.38 -7.13
CA PRO A 93 -10.71 -9.83 -5.78
C PRO A 93 -11.07 -11.31 -5.57
N LEU A 94 -10.18 -12.06 -4.91
CA LEU A 94 -10.40 -13.48 -4.61
C LEU A 94 -11.29 -13.72 -3.39
N VAL A 95 -11.63 -12.66 -2.66
CA VAL A 95 -12.46 -12.74 -1.44
C VAL A 95 -13.73 -11.92 -1.68
N GLU A 96 -14.90 -12.56 -1.57
CA GLU A 96 -16.17 -11.86 -1.42
C GLU A 96 -16.30 -11.35 0.02
N LEU A 97 -16.58 -10.06 0.16
CA LEU A 97 -16.85 -9.46 1.46
C LEU A 97 -18.27 -9.84 1.90
N MET A 98 -18.43 -10.95 2.63
CA MET A 98 -19.67 -11.21 3.37
C MET A 98 -19.71 -10.33 4.63
N ILE A 99 -20.54 -9.30 4.61
CA ILE A 99 -20.90 -8.55 5.81
C ILE A 99 -21.98 -9.37 6.53
N MET A 100 -21.59 -10.20 7.51
CA MET A 100 -22.53 -10.74 8.49
C MET A 100 -22.64 -9.77 9.67
N ASP A 101 -23.85 -9.60 10.21
CA ASP A 101 -24.14 -8.75 11.37
C ASP A 101 -23.35 -9.20 12.62
N GLY A 102 -22.09 -8.75 12.73
CA GLY A 102 -21.12 -9.17 13.74
C GLY A 102 -19.70 -8.69 13.41
N PRO A 103 -18.68 -8.92 14.28
CA PRO A 103 -17.32 -8.45 14.03
C PRO A 103 -16.78 -9.02 12.71
N LEU A 104 -16.26 -8.12 11.87
CA LEU A 104 -15.76 -8.38 10.52
C LEU A 104 -14.86 -9.62 10.46
N MET A 105 -15.40 -10.76 10.01
CA MET A 105 -14.63 -11.96 9.68
C MET A 105 -14.36 -11.96 8.17
N ILE A 106 -13.10 -11.77 7.79
CA ILE A 106 -12.64 -11.96 6.41
C ILE A 106 -12.38 -13.46 6.24
N LEU A 107 -13.31 -14.18 5.62
CA LEU A 107 -13.15 -15.59 5.27
C LEU A 107 -12.27 -15.71 4.02
N PHE A 108 -11.08 -16.30 4.16
CA PHE A 108 -10.24 -16.71 3.02
C PHE A 108 -10.65 -18.11 2.60
N GLY A 109 -11.36 -18.25 1.49
CA GLY A 109 -11.76 -19.56 0.99
C GLY A 109 -12.58 -19.50 -0.28
N GLY A 110 -11.91 -19.39 -1.43
CA GLY A 110 -12.50 -19.67 -2.73
C GLY A 110 -11.63 -20.68 -3.45
N VAL A 111 -12.11 -21.92 -3.58
CA VAL A 111 -11.54 -22.88 -4.54
C VAL A 111 -11.86 -22.33 -5.91
N ILE A 112 -10.84 -21.89 -6.65
CA ILE A 112 -10.99 -21.57 -8.07
C ILE A 112 -10.93 -22.91 -8.81
N PRO A 113 -12.04 -23.42 -9.39
CA PRO A 113 -11.94 -24.56 -10.28
C PRO A 113 -11.14 -24.12 -11.52
N LEU A 114 -10.01 -24.77 -11.75
CA LEU A 114 -9.33 -24.71 -13.04
C LEU A 114 -10.20 -25.43 -14.08
N PRO A 115 -10.35 -24.91 -15.32
CA PRO A 115 -10.98 -25.63 -16.41
C PRO A 115 -10.17 -26.86 -16.86
#